data_AF-A0A4P7PTF9-F1
#
_entry.id   AF-A0A4P7PTF9-F1
#
_cell.length_a   1.000
_cell.length_b   1.000
_cell.length_c   1.000
_cell.angle_alpha   90.00
_cell.angle_beta   90.00
_cell.angle_gamma   90.00
#
_symmetry.space_group_name_H-M   'P 1'
#
loop_
_entity.id
_entity.type
_entity.pdbx_description
1 polymer ?
#
loop_
_entity_poly.entity_id
_entity_poly.type
_entity_poly.pdbx_seq_one_letter_code
_entity_poly.pdbx_strand_id
1 'polypeptide(L)'
;MGLFGKNQKKIIEELHKKSEDHCKEISKEIDELLDDLKTDYDENREVVREFTSFVDELKTKLSPEDANKLLDFSSRLTKIKRCAKKGVEAMRELARDQRKVTRETSMEYEEYYYMK
;
A
#
# COMPACT_ATOMS: atom_id res chain seq x y z
N MET A 1 -45.74 -9.12 -19.40
CA MET A 1 -44.44 -8.49 -19.08
C MET A 1 -44.09 -8.84 -17.65
N GLY A 2 -43.62 -10.09 -17.50
CA GLY A 2 -43.83 -10.93 -16.31
C GLY A 2 -42.69 -10.90 -15.31
N LEU A 3 -42.88 -11.70 -14.25
CA LEU A 3 -42.06 -11.86 -13.05
C LEU A 3 -40.52 -11.90 -13.24
N PHE A 4 -40.03 -12.16 -14.45
CA PHE A 4 -38.60 -12.19 -14.80
C PHE A 4 -37.86 -10.88 -14.52
N GLY A 5 -38.45 -9.71 -14.80
CA GLY A 5 -37.78 -8.42 -14.57
C GLY A 5 -37.60 -8.06 -13.08
N LYS A 6 -38.52 -8.49 -12.21
CA LYS A 6 -38.42 -8.21 -10.76
C LYS A 6 -37.37 -9.10 -10.08
N ASN A 7 -37.28 -10.37 -10.46
CA ASN A 7 -36.26 -11.27 -9.91
C ASN A 7 -34.86 -10.89 -10.40
N GLN A 8 -34.70 -10.53 -11.67
CA GLN A 8 -33.41 -10.05 -12.20
C GLN A 8 -32.94 -8.78 -11.48
N LYS A 9 -33.84 -7.80 -11.27
CA LYS A 9 -33.50 -6.58 -10.53
C LYS A 9 -33.03 -6.87 -9.10
N LYS A 10 -33.72 -7.75 -8.37
CA LYS A 10 -33.29 -8.18 -7.02
C LYS A 10 -31.91 -8.85 -7.03
N ILE A 11 -31.64 -9.71 -8.01
CA ILE A 11 -30.32 -10.35 -8.15
C ILE A 11 -29.23 -9.32 -8.38
N ILE A 12 -29.47 -8.30 -9.23
CA ILE A 12 -28.51 -7.21 -9.49
C ILE A 12 -28.31 -6.35 -8.23
N GLU A 13 -29.37 -6.05 -7.47
CA GLU A 13 -29.29 -5.35 -6.18
C GLU A 13 -28.46 -6.11 -5.14
N GLU A 14 -28.67 -7.42 -5.01
CA GLU A 14 -27.88 -8.28 -4.11
C GLU A 14 -26.42 -8.37 -4.54
N LEU A 15 -26.15 -8.51 -5.85
CA LEU A 15 -24.79 -8.54 -6.40
C LEU A 15 -24.07 -7.21 -6.19
N HIS A 16 -24.72 -6.09 -6.46
CA HIS A 16 -24.16 -4.76 -6.24
C HIS A 16 -23.79 -4.55 -4.78
N LYS A 17 -24.72 -4.85 -3.84
CA LYS A 17 -24.46 -4.71 -2.41
C LYS A 17 -23.27 -5.57 -1.97
N LYS A 18 -23.24 -6.83 -2.40
CA LYS A 18 -22.14 -7.74 -2.08
C LYS A 18 -20.82 -7.23 -2.65
N SER A 19 -20.82 -6.75 -3.90
CA SER A 19 -19.65 -6.14 -4.54
C SER A 19 -19.15 -4.92 -3.77
N GLU A 20 -20.06 -4.03 -3.36
CA GLU A 20 -19.74 -2.83 -2.59
C GLU A 20 -19.11 -3.18 -1.23
N ASP A 21 -19.68 -4.16 -0.53
CA ASP A 21 -19.17 -4.65 0.76
C ASP A 21 -17.74 -5.22 0.58
N HIS A 22 -17.51 -6.07 -0.43
CA HIS A 22 -16.16 -6.62 -0.69
C HIS A 22 -15.16 -5.52 -1.06
N CYS A 23 -15.55 -4.57 -1.91
CA CYS A 23 -14.69 -3.46 -2.30
C CYS A 23 -14.29 -2.57 -1.11
N LYS A 24 -15.22 -2.35 -0.17
CA LYS A 24 -14.95 -1.62 1.08
C LYS A 24 -14.01 -2.38 2.01
N GLU A 25 -14.22 -3.68 2.17
CA GLU A 25 -13.32 -4.55 2.95
C GLU A 25 -11.91 -4.54 2.39
N ILE A 26 -11.75 -4.78 1.08
CA ILE A 26 -10.44 -4.74 0.41
C ILE A 26 -9.78 -3.36 0.56
N SER A 27 -10.55 -2.28 0.38
CA SER A 27 -10.00 -0.92 0.54
C SER A 27 -9.49 -0.69 1.97
N LYS A 28 -10.23 -1.17 2.97
CA LYS A 28 -9.85 -1.09 4.38
C LYS A 28 -8.57 -1.87 4.66
N GLU A 29 -8.48 -3.12 4.19
CA GLU A 29 -7.28 -3.95 4.37
C GLU A 29 -6.05 -3.31 3.72
N ILE A 30 -6.18 -2.77 2.51
CA ILE A 30 -5.08 -2.08 1.83
C ILE A 30 -4.64 -0.84 2.61
N ASP A 31 -5.58 -0.06 3.13
CA ASP A 31 -5.27 1.14 3.91
C ASP A 31 -4.58 0.80 5.25
N GLU A 32 -5.01 -0.27 5.94
CA GLU A 32 -4.37 -0.78 7.16
C GLU A 32 -2.93 -1.25 6.87
N LEU A 33 -2.73 -2.08 5.85
CA LEU A 33 -1.40 -2.54 5.45
C LEU A 33 -0.47 -1.41 5.02
N LEU A 34 -1.02 -0.38 4.37
CA LEU A 34 -0.25 0.79 3.97
C LEU A 34 0.20 1.62 5.18
N ASP A 35 -0.65 1.76 6.19
CA ASP A 35 -0.30 2.52 7.39
C ASP A 35 0.71 1.77 8.27
N ASP A 36 0.59 0.45 8.40
CA ASP A 36 1.60 -0.40 9.04
C ASP A 36 2.95 -0.26 8.33
N LEU A 37 2.97 -0.42 7.00
CA LEU A 37 4.20 -0.34 6.22
C LEU A 37 4.86 1.05 6.28
N LYS A 38 4.07 2.13 6.34
CA LYS A 38 4.59 3.49 6.55
C LYS A 38 5.23 3.62 7.92
N THR A 39 4.56 3.13 8.96
CA THR A 39 5.03 3.20 10.34
C THR A 39 6.37 2.48 10.46
N ASP A 40 6.46 1.24 10.00
CA ASP A 40 7.70 0.47 9.97
C ASP A 40 8.81 1.18 9.16
N TYR A 41 8.45 1.79 8.03
CA TYR A 41 9.41 2.53 7.21
C TYR A 41 9.96 3.75 7.94
N ASP A 42 9.11 4.53 8.61
CA ASP A 42 9.49 5.74 9.32
C ASP A 42 10.36 5.41 10.55
N GLU A 43 10.04 4.35 11.29
CA GLU A 43 10.89 3.83 12.37
C GLU A 43 12.27 3.40 11.85
N ASN A 44 12.30 2.59 10.80
CA ASN A 44 13.55 2.15 10.17
C ASN A 44 14.38 3.32 9.62
N ARG A 45 13.71 4.37 9.13
CA ARG A 45 14.38 5.57 8.61
C ARG A 45 15.15 6.30 9.69
N GLU A 46 14.60 6.41 10.89
CA GLU A 46 15.28 7.04 12.03
C GLU A 46 16.47 6.18 12.49
N VAL A 47 16.30 4.86 12.60
CA VAL A 47 17.40 3.93 12.93
C VAL A 47 18.55 4.03 11.92
N VAL A 48 18.25 4.08 10.61
CA VAL A 48 19.28 4.24 9.58
C VAL A 48 19.99 5.59 9.72
N ARG A 49 19.28 6.66 10.11
CA ARG A 49 19.89 7.97 10.36
C ARG A 49 20.87 7.91 11.53
N GLU A 50 20.43 7.36 12.66
CA GLU A 50 21.26 7.19 13.86
C GLU A 50 22.49 6.32 13.57
N PHE A 51 22.29 5.20 12.87
CA PHE A 51 23.39 4.33 12.44
C PHE A 51 24.40 5.07 11.56
N THR A 52 23.93 5.90 10.63
CA THR A 52 24.82 6.69 9.77
C THR A 52 25.67 7.67 10.58
N SER A 53 25.07 8.38 11.54
CA SER A 53 25.80 9.27 12.45
C SER A 53 26.84 8.50 13.28
N PHE A 54 26.46 7.33 13.81
CA PHE A 54 27.37 6.48 14.58
C PHE A 54 28.55 5.97 13.74
N VAL A 55 28.31 5.57 12.49
CA VAL A 55 29.35 5.17 11.54
C VAL A 55 30.34 6.32 11.28
N ASP A 56 29.84 7.55 11.11
CA ASP A 56 30.67 8.73 10.87
C ASP A 56 31.57 9.07 12.06
N GLU A 57 31.10 8.86 13.29
CA GLU A 57 31.92 9.03 14.51
C GLU A 57 33.00 7.95 14.61
N LEU A 58 32.64 6.69 14.32
CA LEU A 58 33.55 5.55 14.45
C LEU A 58 34.63 5.50 13.38
N LYS A 59 34.38 5.98 12.15
CA LYS A 59 35.35 5.87 11.05
C LYS A 59 36.70 6.51 11.37
N THR A 60 36.72 7.51 12.26
CA THR A 60 37.95 8.21 12.68
C THR A 60 38.78 7.43 13.71
N LYS A 61 38.19 6.40 14.32
CA LYS A 61 38.78 5.58 15.39
C LYS A 61 39.13 4.16 14.93
N LEU A 62 38.72 3.80 13.70
CA LEU A 62 38.87 2.46 13.14
C LEU A 62 40.10 2.36 12.22
N SER A 63 40.55 1.12 12.01
CA SER A 63 41.49 0.82 10.93
C SER A 63 40.85 1.18 9.58
N PRO A 64 41.63 1.55 8.55
CA PRO A 64 41.09 1.84 7.22
C PRO A 64 40.26 0.68 6.63
N GLU A 65 40.65 -0.56 6.91
CA GLU A 65 39.97 -1.76 6.45
C GLU A 65 38.60 -1.94 7.11
N ASP A 66 38.52 -1.75 8.43
CA ASP A 66 37.27 -1.86 9.17
C ASP A 66 36.33 -0.69 8.89
N ALA A 67 36.87 0.52 8.72
CA ALA A 67 36.10 1.68 8.28
C ALA A 67 35.45 1.44 6.89
N ASN A 68 36.19 0.86 5.94
CA ASN A 68 35.66 0.52 4.62
C ASN A 68 34.55 -0.55 4.69
N LYS A 69 34.71 -1.59 5.52
CA LYS A 69 33.64 -2.60 5.75
C LYS A 69 32.39 -1.96 6.35
N LEU A 70 32.56 -1.04 7.31
CA LEU A 70 31.45 -0.34 7.95
C LEU A 70 30.68 0.56 6.96
N LEU A 71 31.42 1.26 6.09
CA LEU A 71 30.84 2.11 5.03
C LEU A 71 30.09 1.28 3.98
N ASP A 72 30.64 0.14 3.55
CA ASP A 72 29.93 -0.77 2.63
C ASP A 72 28.61 -1.26 3.24
N PHE A 73 28.63 -1.66 4.52
CA PHE A 73 27.44 -2.09 5.22
C PHE A 73 26.39 -0.96 5.34
N SER A 74 26.82 0.26 5.70
CA SER A 74 25.94 1.45 5.72
C SER A 74 25.31 1.74 4.35
N SER A 75 26.09 1.56 3.26
CA SER A 75 25.58 1.72 1.90
C SER A 75 24.49 0.70 1.56
N ARG A 76 24.64 -0.55 2.01
CA ARG A 76 23.67 -1.63 1.81
C ARG A 76 22.39 -1.39 2.61
N LEU A 77 22.50 -0.93 3.86
CA LEU A 77 21.34 -0.50 4.66
C LEU A 77 20.56 0.63 4.00
N THR A 78 21.26 1.60 3.40
CA THR A 78 20.62 2.68 2.65
C THR A 78 19.83 2.16 1.44
N LYS A 79 20.31 1.11 0.76
CA LYS A 79 19.58 0.44 -0.33
C LYS A 79 18.31 -0.25 0.18
N ILE A 80 18.38 -0.92 1.33
CA ILE A 80 17.21 -1.55 1.98
C ILE A 80 16.16 -0.48 2.32
N LYS A 81 16.56 0.65 2.93
CA LYS A 81 15.66 1.78 3.19
C LYS A 81 14.96 2.26 1.91
N ARG A 82 15.70 2.41 0.80
CA ARG A 82 15.11 2.80 -0.49
C ARG A 82 14.12 1.76 -1.02
N CYS A 83 14.39 0.47 -0.82
CA CYS A 83 13.46 -0.60 -1.18
C CYS A 83 12.16 -0.48 -0.39
N ALA A 84 12.24 -0.30 0.94
CA ALA A 84 11.07 -0.10 1.79
C ALA A 84 10.25 1.13 1.37
N LYS A 85 10.90 2.26 1.05
CA LYS A 85 10.21 3.46 0.50
C LYS A 85 9.40 3.14 -0.75
N LYS A 86 9.97 2.37 -1.69
CA LYS A 86 9.27 1.95 -2.91
C LYS A 86 8.07 1.06 -2.59
N GLY A 87 8.17 0.19 -1.59
CA GLY A 87 7.04 -0.61 -1.11
C GLY A 87 5.88 0.25 -0.61
N VAL A 88 6.16 1.28 0.20
CA VAL A 88 5.16 2.26 0.65
C VAL A 88 4.51 2.99 -0.53
N GLU A 89 5.32 3.43 -1.50
CA GLU A 89 4.82 4.11 -2.70
C GLU A 89 3.91 3.20 -3.54
N ALA A 90 4.31 1.95 -3.78
CA ALA A 90 3.52 0.97 -4.52
C ALA A 90 2.20 0.64 -3.82
N MET A 91 2.20 0.47 -2.49
CA MET A 91 0.97 0.23 -1.71
C MET A 91 0.04 1.45 -1.75
N ARG A 92 0.59 2.66 -1.76
CA ARG A 92 -0.19 3.89 -1.91
C ARG A 92 -0.86 3.98 -3.29
N GLU A 93 -0.17 3.56 -4.34
CA GLU A 93 -0.74 3.47 -5.69
C GLU A 93 -1.86 2.42 -5.74
N LEU A 94 -1.62 1.22 -5.19
CA LEU A 94 -2.62 0.16 -5.08
C LEU A 94 -3.90 0.66 -4.37
N ALA A 95 -3.76 1.37 -3.25
CA ALA A 95 -4.89 1.96 -2.53
C ALA A 95 -5.70 2.93 -3.40
N ARG A 96 -5.02 3.74 -4.21
CA ARG A 96 -5.68 4.68 -5.13
C ARG A 96 -6.42 3.95 -6.24
N ASP A 97 -5.77 2.96 -6.84
CA ASP A 97 -6.37 2.17 -7.92
C ASP A 97 -7.58 1.39 -7.42
N GLN A 98 -7.52 0.80 -6.22
CA GLN A 98 -8.67 0.12 -5.62
C GLN A 98 -9.86 1.06 -5.41
N ARG A 99 -9.63 2.27 -4.91
CA ARG A 99 -10.70 3.27 -4.76
C ARG A 99 -11.31 3.69 -6.09
N LYS A 100 -10.47 3.82 -7.12
CA LYS A 100 -10.90 4.13 -8.48
C LYS A 100 -11.78 3.01 -9.04
N VAL A 101 -11.32 1.76 -8.99
CA VAL A 101 -12.06 0.57 -9.44
C VAL A 101 -13.38 0.45 -8.70
N THR A 102 -13.37 0.60 -7.36
CA THR A 102 -14.60 0.56 -6.54
C THR A 102 -15.64 1.58 -7.02
N ARG A 103 -15.20 2.80 -7.35
CA ARG A 103 -16.08 3.85 -7.86
C ARG A 103 -16.61 3.52 -9.26
N GLU A 104 -15.76 3.05 -10.16
CA GLU A 104 -16.14 2.65 -11.52
C GLU A 104 -17.16 1.51 -11.50
N THR A 105 -16.90 0.46 -10.71
CA THR A 105 -17.84 -0.65 -10.51
C THR A 105 -19.18 -0.19 -9.96
N SER A 106 -19.21 0.75 -9.00
CA SER A 106 -20.47 1.29 -8.48
C SER A 106 -21.27 2.05 -9.56
N MET A 107 -20.60 2.85 -10.40
CA MET A 107 -21.24 3.54 -11.52
C MET A 107 -21.81 2.56 -12.55
N GLU A 108 -21.08 1.47 -12.86
CA GLU A 108 -21.59 0.42 -13.75
C GLU A 108 -22.88 -0.20 -13.22
N TYR A 109 -22.96 -0.51 -11.92
CA TYR A 109 -24.20 -1.00 -11.30
C TYR A 109 -25.34 0.02 -11.38
N GLU A 110 -25.05 1.31 -11.19
CA GLU A 110 -26.04 2.38 -11.37
C GLU A 110 -26.57 2.42 -12.81
N GLU A 111 -25.69 2.32 -13.81
CA GLU A 111 -26.09 2.24 -15.22
C GLU A 111 -27.04 1.06 -15.47
N TYR A 112 -26.78 -0.12 -14.90
CA TYR A 112 -27.71 -1.26 -14.99
C TYR A 112 -29.08 -1.00 -14.33
N TYR A 113 -29.17 -0.13 -13.32
CA TYR A 113 -30.47 0.24 -12.73
C TYR A 113 -31.26 1.24 -13.59
N TYR A 114 -30.57 2.09 -14.33
CA TYR A 114 -31.16 3.19 -15.10
C TYR A 114 -31.25 2.94 -16.62
N MET A 115 -30.57 1.92 -17.15
CA MET A 115 -30.83 1.39 -18.49
C MET A 115 -32.20 0.71 -18.52
N LYS A 116 -33.18 1.44 -19.04
CA LYS A 116 -34.52 0.97 -19.43
C LYS A 116 -34.54 0.59 -20.89
#